data_AF-A0A1D6FJ91-F1
#
_entry.id   AF-A0A1D6FJ91-F1
#
_cell.length_a   1.000
_cell.length_b   1.000
_cell.length_c   1.000
_cell.angle_alpha   90.00
_cell.angle_beta   90.00
_cell.angle_gamma   90.00
#
_symmetry.space_group_name_H-M   'P 1'
#
loop_
_entity.id
_entity.type
_entity.pdbx_description
1 polymer ?
#
loop_
_entity_poly.entity_id
_entity_poly.type
_entity_poly.pdbx_seq_one_letter_code
_entity_poly.pdbx_strand_id
1 'polypeptide(L)'
;MMPEGNKKKELRLYRATKFPLEWTLEKVLVNKPLIDASLVQFEGYWWLFASDFTRYGVEKNAELEIWYSNSPLGPWTEHKKNPIYKSDKSLGARNGGRLFIFEGSLYRPGQDCSGTYGRMVKLHKVEKLSKEEYKEVPVNLGIEEPKKGRNAWNGMRYHHMDAQQLASGGWIAVMDGDRVPSGDSTRRSLIGYLAFLLASALVVFVGFMKGAISCYVPPSLWVPLTRRTELSRIFYVHRFNQKVRRYSTSISRYISAAKTKLSEKTWSNVLFFCVVALFGAINVCIAVHFLCGGNGAEEAYTYQGQHSQFTMITMTYEARLWNLKVFIEHYSRCESVREIVVVWNKGNPPSSDAFDSTVPVRIRVEETNSLNNRFRVDPLIKTRAVLELDDDIMMTCTDLEKGFRVWREHPERMVGFYPRMIDGNPMQYRNERYARGKNGYNLILTGAAFMDKEFAFKTYWSEKAREGRDYVHKNFNCEDLLMNFLYANASSTTRTVEYVHPAWAIDTSKLSSVAISRDTQKHYDIRTHCLANFSSIYGPLPQKWEFGMREDRWDK
;
A
#
# COMPACT_ATOMS: atom_id res chain seq x y z
N MET A 1 14.40 -29.41 -10.07
CA MET A 1 13.59 -28.72 -9.04
C MET A 1 13.47 -29.61 -7.82
N MET A 2 13.51 -29.05 -6.61
CA MET A 2 13.40 -29.78 -5.35
C MET A 2 12.35 -29.10 -4.46
N PRO A 3 11.05 -29.33 -4.70
CA PRO A 3 9.98 -28.61 -3.99
C PRO A 3 9.88 -29.05 -2.52
N GLU A 4 9.30 -28.19 -1.68
CA GLU A 4 9.05 -28.53 -0.27
C GLU A 4 8.16 -29.78 -0.15
N GLY A 5 8.64 -30.78 0.58
CA GLY A 5 8.02 -32.11 0.69
C GLY A 5 7.46 -32.44 2.08
N ASN A 6 7.43 -31.48 3.00
CA ASN A 6 7.12 -31.67 4.43
C ASN A 6 5.88 -32.55 4.68
N LYS A 7 4.74 -32.24 4.05
CA LYS A 7 3.49 -33.01 4.21
C LYS A 7 3.59 -34.47 3.73
N LYS A 8 4.40 -34.73 2.70
CA LYS A 8 4.64 -36.07 2.16
C LYS A 8 5.77 -36.81 2.88
N LYS A 9 6.51 -36.13 3.77
CA LYS A 9 7.65 -36.66 4.53
C LYS A 9 8.77 -37.20 3.63
N GLU A 10 8.93 -36.63 2.45
CA GLU A 10 9.92 -37.03 1.45
C GLU A 10 10.53 -35.80 0.77
N LEU A 11 11.85 -35.72 0.70
CA LEU A 11 12.55 -34.77 -0.14
C LEU A 11 12.71 -35.36 -1.54
N ARG A 12 12.05 -34.76 -2.53
CA ARG A 12 11.98 -35.27 -3.91
C ARG A 12 12.74 -34.37 -4.88
N LEU A 13 13.51 -34.98 -5.77
CA LEU A 13 14.18 -34.32 -6.89
C LEU A 13 13.40 -34.58 -8.18
N TYR A 14 13.10 -33.51 -8.90
CA TYR A 14 12.46 -33.56 -10.21
C TYR A 14 13.42 -33.04 -11.29
N ARG A 15 13.52 -33.77 -12.41
CA ARG A 15 14.25 -33.37 -13.61
C ARG A 15 13.29 -32.75 -14.61
N ALA A 16 13.68 -31.64 -15.23
CA ALA A 16 12.91 -31.07 -16.32
C ALA A 16 13.12 -31.92 -17.58
N THR A 17 12.03 -32.35 -18.21
CA THR A 17 12.08 -32.92 -19.57
C THR A 17 11.96 -31.81 -20.61
N LYS A 18 11.22 -30.75 -20.29
CA LYS A 18 11.08 -29.53 -21.08
C LYS A 18 10.93 -28.33 -20.16
N PHE A 19 12.05 -27.69 -19.84
CA PHE A 19 12.06 -26.54 -18.93
C PHE A 19 11.30 -25.33 -19.53
N PRO A 20 10.52 -24.57 -18.75
CA PRO A 20 10.20 -24.76 -17.32
C PRO A 20 8.91 -25.56 -17.05
N LEU A 21 8.25 -26.11 -18.07
CA LEU A 21 6.85 -26.54 -17.99
C LEU A 21 6.66 -28.04 -17.73
N GLU A 22 7.59 -28.91 -18.13
CA GLU A 22 7.46 -30.36 -17.97
C GLU A 22 8.55 -30.93 -17.07
N TRP A 23 8.12 -31.72 -16.07
CA TRP A 23 8.96 -32.28 -15.03
C TRP A 23 8.61 -33.74 -14.78
N THR A 24 9.63 -34.55 -14.52
CA THR A 24 9.47 -35.95 -14.08
C THR A 24 10.18 -36.15 -12.74
N LEU A 25 9.62 -37.04 -11.90
CA LEU A 25 10.25 -37.42 -10.64
C LEU A 25 11.53 -38.20 -10.94
N GLU A 26 12.68 -37.65 -10.55
CA GLU A 26 13.97 -38.30 -10.74
C GLU A 26 14.27 -39.25 -9.59
N LYS A 27 14.12 -38.78 -8.36
CA LYS A 27 14.50 -39.55 -7.17
C LYS A 27 13.87 -39.00 -5.88
N VAL A 28 13.62 -39.88 -4.93
CA VAL A 28 13.43 -39.51 -3.52
C VAL A 28 14.82 -39.47 -2.87
N LEU A 29 15.29 -38.27 -2.52
CA LEU A 29 16.63 -38.07 -1.96
C LEU A 29 16.72 -38.49 -0.50
N VAL A 30 15.73 -38.09 0.31
CA VAL A 30 15.68 -38.36 1.76
C VAL A 30 14.23 -38.63 2.17
N ASN A 31 13.99 -39.71 2.93
CA ASN A 31 12.67 -40.03 3.49
C ASN A 31 12.42 -39.29 4.82
N LYS A 32 12.49 -37.96 4.77
CA LYS A 32 12.25 -37.06 5.91
C LYS A 32 11.45 -35.82 5.47
N PRO A 33 10.72 -35.16 6.38
CA PRO A 33 9.93 -33.96 6.10
C PRO A 33 10.80 -32.69 6.02
N LEU A 34 11.81 -32.69 5.15
CA LEU A 34 12.74 -31.58 5.00
C LEU A 34 12.10 -30.36 4.35
N ILE A 35 12.44 -29.18 4.89
CA ILE A 35 11.92 -27.86 4.50
C ILE A 35 13.07 -26.98 4.01
N ASP A 36 12.81 -26.16 2.99
CA ASP A 36 13.76 -25.22 2.37
C ASP A 36 15.13 -25.87 2.05
N ALA A 37 15.04 -27.07 1.51
CA ALA A 37 16.21 -27.87 1.16
C ALA A 37 17.01 -27.19 0.04
N SER A 38 18.33 -27.06 0.22
CA SER A 38 19.25 -26.44 -0.72
C SER A 38 20.46 -27.32 -0.94
N LEU A 39 20.89 -27.44 -2.20
CA LEU A 39 21.95 -28.31 -2.65
C LEU A 39 23.14 -27.47 -3.16
N VAL A 40 24.35 -27.80 -2.76
CA VAL A 40 25.58 -27.16 -3.25
C VAL A 40 26.72 -28.17 -3.37
N GLN A 41 27.54 -28.02 -4.41
CA GLN A 41 28.81 -28.75 -4.52
C GLN A 41 29.93 -27.87 -3.95
N PHE A 42 30.66 -28.39 -2.96
CA PHE A 42 31.74 -27.65 -2.31
C PHE A 42 32.81 -28.62 -1.81
N GLU A 43 34.09 -28.32 -2.12
CA GLU A 43 35.27 -29.12 -1.73
C GLU A 43 35.14 -30.64 -2.01
N GLY A 44 34.65 -30.97 -3.21
CA GLY A 44 34.56 -32.36 -3.68
C GLY A 44 33.35 -33.17 -3.18
N TYR A 45 32.50 -32.60 -2.33
CA TYR A 45 31.27 -33.23 -1.85
C TYR A 45 30.02 -32.47 -2.30
N TRP A 46 28.91 -33.19 -2.36
CA TRP A 46 27.58 -32.60 -2.42
C TRP A 46 27.05 -32.42 -1.00
N TRP A 47 26.60 -31.21 -0.71
CA TRP A 47 26.03 -30.84 0.57
C TRP A 47 24.57 -30.47 0.39
N LEU A 48 23.74 -30.98 1.29
CA LEU A 48 22.33 -30.66 1.39
C LEU A 48 22.11 -29.96 2.73
N PHE A 49 21.50 -28.79 2.70
CA PHE A 49 21.09 -28.02 3.88
C PHE A 49 19.57 -28.01 3.91
N ALA A 50 18.94 -28.23 5.06
CA ALA A 50 17.49 -28.15 5.21
C ALA A 50 17.08 -28.00 6.69
N SER A 51 15.79 -27.78 6.95
CA SER A 51 15.21 -27.86 8.31
C SER A 51 14.30 -29.09 8.45
N ASP A 52 14.25 -29.73 9.63
CA ASP A 52 13.38 -30.86 9.98
C ASP A 52 12.63 -30.59 11.30
N PHE A 53 11.50 -29.89 11.22
CA PHE A 53 10.74 -29.47 12.40
C PHE A 53 10.13 -30.62 13.22
N THR A 54 10.42 -31.88 12.91
CA THR A 54 9.97 -33.05 13.66
C THR A 54 11.00 -33.57 14.67
N ARG A 55 12.25 -33.09 14.64
CA ARG A 55 13.28 -33.50 15.60
C ARG A 55 12.91 -33.07 17.03
N TYR A 56 13.25 -33.90 18.01
CA TYR A 56 12.98 -33.59 19.41
C TYR A 56 13.76 -32.36 19.89
N GLY A 57 13.08 -31.45 20.58
CA GLY A 57 13.68 -30.26 21.20
C GLY A 57 14.03 -29.14 20.22
N VAL A 58 13.52 -29.17 18.98
CA VAL A 58 13.74 -28.10 18.00
C VAL A 58 12.61 -27.08 18.03
N GLU A 59 12.98 -25.82 17.97
CA GLU A 59 12.05 -24.72 17.78
C GLU A 59 11.78 -24.52 16.28
N LYS A 60 10.50 -24.49 15.89
CA LYS A 60 10.09 -24.28 14.50
C LYS A 60 10.71 -23.00 13.93
N ASN A 61 11.28 -23.08 12.73
CA ASN A 61 12.02 -22.00 12.04
C ASN A 61 13.38 -21.61 12.65
N ALA A 62 13.91 -22.36 13.63
CA ALA A 62 15.21 -22.09 14.25
C ALA A 62 16.22 -23.25 14.04
N GLU A 63 15.95 -24.11 13.08
CA GLU A 63 16.68 -25.36 12.90
C GLU A 63 17.41 -25.41 11.56
N LEU A 64 18.62 -25.97 11.60
CA LEU A 64 19.40 -26.33 10.43
C LEU A 64 19.98 -27.74 10.61
N GLU A 65 19.81 -28.57 9.59
CA GLU A 65 20.47 -29.85 9.43
C GLU A 65 21.26 -29.86 8.12
N ILE A 66 22.37 -30.62 8.12
CA ILE A 66 23.27 -30.77 6.98
C ILE A 66 23.43 -32.25 6.67
N TRP A 67 23.44 -32.59 5.38
CA TRP A 67 23.78 -33.92 4.88
C TRP A 67 24.86 -33.80 3.81
N TYR A 68 25.60 -34.88 3.60
CA TYR A 68 26.61 -34.94 2.55
C TYR A 68 26.49 -36.23 1.72
N SER A 69 26.99 -36.16 0.49
CA SER A 69 27.11 -37.29 -0.43
C SER A 69 28.23 -37.09 -1.45
N ASN A 70 28.65 -38.16 -2.10
CA ASN A 70 29.55 -38.11 -3.25
C ASN A 70 28.79 -37.81 -4.57
N SER A 71 27.45 -37.85 -4.54
CA SER A 71 26.58 -37.65 -5.71
C SER A 71 25.40 -36.75 -5.35
N PRO A 72 24.92 -35.89 -6.27
CA PRO A 72 23.71 -35.09 -6.01
C PRO A 72 22.46 -35.96 -5.86
N LEU A 73 22.53 -37.23 -6.27
CA LEU A 73 21.46 -38.22 -6.16
C LEU A 73 21.55 -39.05 -4.88
N GLY A 74 22.50 -38.78 -3.99
CA GLY A 74 22.75 -39.58 -2.79
C GLY A 74 23.52 -40.88 -3.06
N PRO A 75 23.58 -41.81 -2.07
CA PRO A 75 22.88 -41.76 -0.79
C PRO A 75 23.37 -40.60 0.08
N TRP A 76 22.46 -40.05 0.90
CA TRP A 76 22.71 -38.92 1.77
C TRP A 76 23.02 -39.38 3.19
N THR A 77 24.12 -38.90 3.77
CA THR A 77 24.53 -39.19 5.14
C THR A 77 24.39 -37.94 6.00
N GLU A 78 23.82 -38.07 7.20
CA GLU A 78 23.71 -36.94 8.15
C GLU A 78 25.09 -36.46 8.59
N HIS A 79 25.24 -35.14 8.71
CA HIS A 79 26.42 -34.55 9.32
C HIS A 79 26.46 -34.85 10.83
N LYS A 80 27.64 -35.18 11.40
CA LYS A 80 27.76 -35.61 12.81
C LYS A 80 27.23 -34.61 13.83
N LYS A 81 27.26 -33.31 13.50
CA LYS A 81 26.76 -32.24 14.38
C LYS A 81 25.26 -31.95 14.24
N ASN A 82 24.48 -32.74 13.49
CA ASN A 82 23.04 -32.47 13.36
C ASN A 82 22.30 -32.66 14.72
N PRO A 83 21.36 -31.77 15.06
CA PRO A 83 21.04 -30.54 14.34
C PRO A 83 22.09 -29.46 14.62
N ILE A 84 22.50 -28.74 13.58
CA ILE A 84 23.51 -27.67 13.69
C ILE A 84 22.99 -26.53 14.55
N TYR A 85 21.74 -26.14 14.31
CA TYR A 85 20.98 -25.19 15.11
C TYR A 85 19.66 -25.84 15.52
N LYS A 86 19.15 -25.49 16.70
CA LYS A 86 17.91 -26.06 17.27
C LYS A 86 16.94 -25.03 17.84
N SER A 87 17.40 -23.81 18.11
CA SER A 87 16.68 -22.78 18.86
C SER A 87 17.19 -21.41 18.45
N ASP A 88 16.43 -20.38 18.80
CA ASP A 88 16.70 -18.98 18.44
C ASP A 88 16.49 -18.69 16.94
N LYS A 89 15.27 -18.25 16.64
CA LYS A 89 14.82 -17.84 15.30
C LYS A 89 15.59 -16.66 14.73
N SER A 90 16.31 -15.89 15.56
CA SER A 90 17.09 -14.74 15.11
C SER A 90 18.41 -15.15 14.45
N LEU A 91 18.88 -16.38 14.64
CA LEU A 91 20.17 -16.83 14.12
C LEU A 91 20.19 -17.02 12.59
N GLY A 92 19.05 -17.02 11.91
CA GLY A 92 19.03 -17.29 10.47
C GLY A 92 19.25 -18.77 10.12
N ALA A 93 18.89 -19.69 11.02
CA ALA A 93 19.15 -21.12 10.85
C ALA A 93 18.40 -21.72 9.65
N ARG A 94 17.10 -21.43 9.51
CA ARG A 94 16.29 -21.89 8.37
C ARG A 94 16.85 -21.32 7.06
N ASN A 95 17.02 -22.14 6.02
CA ASN A 95 17.64 -21.67 4.77
C ASN A 95 16.79 -20.62 4.06
N GLY A 96 17.43 -19.52 3.65
CA GLY A 96 16.80 -18.41 2.92
C GLY A 96 17.10 -18.42 1.42
N GLY A 97 17.32 -19.59 0.83
CA GLY A 97 17.64 -19.75 -0.60
C GLY A 97 18.93 -20.52 -0.86
N ARG A 98 19.37 -20.51 -2.12
CA ARG A 98 20.49 -21.33 -2.58
C ARG A 98 21.82 -20.79 -2.09
N LEU A 99 22.68 -21.68 -1.61
CA LEU A 99 24.05 -21.35 -1.24
C LEU A 99 24.87 -21.05 -2.51
N PHE A 100 25.80 -20.11 -2.42
CA PHE A 100 26.62 -19.69 -3.56
C PHE A 100 28.08 -19.48 -3.15
N ILE A 101 28.98 -19.61 -4.12
CA ILE A 101 30.42 -19.43 -3.92
C ILE A 101 30.79 -18.04 -4.46
N PHE A 102 31.33 -17.19 -3.60
CA PHE A 102 31.81 -15.85 -3.95
C PHE A 102 33.25 -15.71 -3.46
N GLU A 103 34.16 -15.34 -4.37
CA GLU A 103 35.60 -15.20 -4.09
C GLU A 103 36.19 -16.43 -3.35
N GLY A 104 35.80 -17.63 -3.81
CA GLY A 104 36.26 -18.91 -3.25
C GLY A 104 35.65 -19.30 -1.90
N SER A 105 34.83 -18.44 -1.28
CA SER A 105 34.15 -18.73 -0.01
C SER A 105 32.69 -19.13 -0.25
N LEU A 106 32.18 -20.09 0.54
CA LEU A 106 30.78 -20.48 0.50
C LEU A 106 29.93 -19.55 1.36
N TYR A 107 28.81 -19.08 0.81
CA TYR A 107 27.85 -18.24 1.50
C TYR A 107 26.47 -18.92 1.57
N ARG A 108 25.84 -18.83 2.74
CA ARG A 108 24.52 -19.38 3.02
C ARG A 108 23.52 -18.25 3.36
N PRO A 109 22.52 -18.02 2.52
CA PRO A 109 21.35 -17.24 2.90
C PRO A 109 20.54 -17.99 3.97
N GLY A 110 20.18 -17.29 5.05
CA GLY A 110 19.37 -17.79 6.16
C GLY A 110 18.20 -16.86 6.46
N GLN A 111 17.15 -17.37 7.10
CA GLN A 111 15.94 -16.61 7.44
C GLN A 111 15.93 -16.21 8.92
N ASP A 112 16.03 -14.92 9.22
CA ASP A 112 15.67 -14.43 10.54
C ASP A 112 14.15 -14.49 10.67
N CYS A 113 13.66 -15.32 11.59
CA CYS A 113 12.25 -15.52 11.86
C CYS A 113 11.83 -14.96 13.24
N SER A 114 12.62 -14.05 13.82
CA SER A 114 12.27 -13.36 15.06
C SER A 114 11.11 -12.38 14.84
N GLY A 115 10.12 -12.37 15.74
CA GLY A 115 8.92 -11.54 15.65
C GLY A 115 7.90 -11.99 14.59
N THR A 116 8.31 -12.17 13.34
CA THR A 116 7.47 -12.71 12.25
C THR A 116 8.24 -13.72 11.41
N TYR A 117 7.52 -14.67 10.79
CA TYR A 117 8.13 -15.65 9.89
C TYR A 117 8.72 -14.94 8.66
N GLY A 118 10.01 -15.17 8.42
CA GLY A 118 10.72 -14.62 7.27
C GLY A 118 10.92 -13.11 7.36
N ARG A 119 11.27 -12.58 8.54
CA ARG A 119 11.45 -11.15 8.77
C ARG A 119 12.50 -10.56 7.83
N MET A 120 13.66 -11.19 7.72
CA MET A 120 14.74 -10.73 6.84
C MET A 120 15.67 -11.89 6.47
N VAL A 121 16.40 -11.73 5.36
CA VAL A 121 17.52 -12.62 5.02
C VAL A 121 18.76 -12.20 5.80
N LYS A 122 19.43 -13.17 6.42
CA LYS A 122 20.77 -13.06 6.99
C LYS A 122 21.75 -13.84 6.13
N LEU A 123 22.84 -13.20 5.75
CA LEU A 123 23.90 -13.86 5.00
C LEU A 123 24.96 -14.41 5.95
N HIS A 124 25.37 -15.66 5.75
CA HIS A 124 26.42 -16.29 6.54
C HIS A 124 27.57 -16.70 5.63
N LYS A 125 28.81 -16.38 6.02
CA LYS A 125 30.01 -16.94 5.42
C LYS A 125 30.32 -18.26 6.12
N VAL A 126 30.41 -19.35 5.38
CA VAL A 126 30.79 -20.66 5.93
C VAL A 126 32.31 -20.70 6.05
N GLU A 127 32.82 -20.70 7.28
CA GLU A 127 34.26 -20.74 7.56
C GLU A 127 34.81 -22.16 7.54
N LYS A 128 33.99 -23.14 7.93
CA LYS A 128 34.36 -24.56 7.95
C LYS A 128 33.19 -25.42 7.55
N LEU A 129 33.41 -26.33 6.61
CA LEU A 129 32.46 -27.34 6.18
C LEU A 129 33.20 -28.64 5.87
N SER A 130 33.11 -29.60 6.80
CA SER A 130 33.64 -30.95 6.65
C SER A 130 32.61 -31.96 7.13
N LYS A 131 32.89 -33.26 7.08
CA LYS A 131 31.95 -34.29 7.58
C LYS A 131 31.73 -34.22 9.09
N GLU A 132 32.65 -33.58 9.81
CA GLU A 132 32.75 -33.59 11.28
C GLU A 132 32.60 -32.21 11.91
N GLU A 133 32.86 -31.15 11.16
CA GLU A 133 32.86 -29.78 11.63
C GLU A 133 32.11 -28.86 10.66
N TYR A 134 31.19 -28.07 11.21
CA TYR A 134 30.53 -26.96 10.56
C TYR A 134 30.72 -25.69 11.40
N LYS A 135 31.05 -24.58 10.73
CA LYS A 135 31.08 -23.25 11.34
C LYS A 135 30.74 -22.20 10.29
N GLU A 136 29.86 -21.28 10.64
CA GLU A 136 29.53 -20.10 9.84
C GLU A 136 29.53 -18.84 10.71
N VAL A 137 29.71 -17.70 10.07
CA VAL A 137 29.66 -16.38 10.71
C VAL A 137 28.73 -15.45 9.93
N PRO A 138 27.88 -14.65 10.61
CA PRO A 138 27.03 -13.69 9.93
C PRO A 138 27.87 -12.58 9.28
N VAL A 139 27.46 -12.16 8.09
CA VAL A 139 28.09 -11.08 7.33
C VAL A 139 27.03 -10.10 6.83
N ASN A 140 27.43 -8.88 6.51
CA ASN A 140 26.51 -7.89 5.96
C ASN A 140 26.10 -8.28 4.53
N LEU A 141 24.80 -8.33 4.27
CA LEU A 141 24.24 -8.60 2.94
C LEU A 141 24.38 -7.40 1.99
N GLY A 142 24.55 -6.18 2.53
CA GLY A 142 24.73 -4.96 1.73
C GLY A 142 23.41 -4.38 1.18
N ILE A 143 22.26 -4.87 1.64
CA ILE A 143 20.95 -4.27 1.32
C ILE A 143 20.67 -3.18 2.37
N GLU A 144 20.41 -1.96 1.90
CA GLU A 144 19.94 -0.88 2.77
C GLU A 144 18.49 -1.13 3.20
N GLU A 145 18.22 -1.00 4.49
CA GLU A 145 16.87 -1.12 5.03
C GLU A 145 15.97 0.02 4.50
N PRO A 146 14.77 -0.30 3.98
CA PRO A 146 13.90 0.71 3.40
C PRO A 146 13.38 1.68 4.47
N LYS A 147 13.60 2.98 4.26
CA LYS A 147 13.09 4.02 5.17
C LYS A 147 11.56 4.17 5.13
N LYS A 148 10.91 3.74 4.04
CA LYS A 148 9.45 3.82 3.86
C LYS A 148 8.67 2.81 4.70
N GLY A 149 9.35 1.98 5.50
CA GLY A 149 8.73 0.93 6.30
C GLY A 149 7.86 0.04 5.41
N ARG A 150 6.64 -0.26 5.87
CA ARG A 150 5.70 -1.15 5.17
C ARG A 150 5.33 -0.75 3.73
N ASN A 151 5.55 0.49 3.32
CA ASN A 151 5.22 0.90 1.96
C ASN A 151 6.26 0.41 0.96
N ALA A 152 7.52 0.21 1.37
CA ALA A 152 8.54 -0.40 0.53
C ALA A 152 8.25 -1.88 0.27
N TRP A 153 8.56 -2.36 -0.94
CA TRP A 153 8.37 -3.75 -1.36
C TRP A 153 8.94 -4.81 -0.41
N ASN A 154 10.05 -4.52 0.28
CA ASN A 154 10.69 -5.37 1.28
C ASN A 154 10.55 -4.83 2.72
N GLY A 155 9.56 -3.98 2.96
CA GLY A 155 9.42 -3.18 4.18
C GLY A 155 9.11 -3.96 5.45
N MET A 156 8.54 -5.17 5.33
CA MET A 156 8.18 -6.01 6.48
C MET A 156 8.86 -7.37 6.46
N ARG A 157 9.01 -7.98 5.28
CA ARG A 157 9.60 -9.31 5.12
C ARG A 157 10.37 -9.41 3.82
N TYR A 158 11.44 -10.17 3.83
CA TYR A 158 12.17 -10.65 2.66
C TYR A 158 13.01 -11.83 3.15
N HIS A 159 12.75 -13.03 2.68
CA HIS A 159 13.27 -14.25 3.33
C HIS A 159 13.83 -15.28 2.36
N HIS A 160 13.78 -15.01 1.07
CA HIS A 160 14.35 -15.87 0.06
C HIS A 160 15.19 -15.07 -0.93
N MET A 161 16.41 -15.51 -1.15
CA MET A 161 17.34 -14.94 -2.11
C MET A 161 18.04 -16.04 -2.91
N ASP A 162 18.09 -15.90 -4.23
CA ASP A 162 18.96 -16.71 -5.10
C ASP A 162 19.92 -15.80 -5.86
N ALA A 163 21.22 -16.00 -5.65
CA ALA A 163 22.29 -15.26 -6.30
C ALA A 163 23.01 -16.16 -7.32
N GLN A 164 23.19 -15.66 -8.53
CA GLN A 164 23.82 -16.37 -9.64
C GLN A 164 24.91 -15.50 -10.27
N GLN A 165 26.04 -16.11 -10.59
CA GLN A 165 27.04 -15.48 -11.44
C GLN A 165 26.64 -15.66 -12.91
N LEU A 166 26.64 -14.55 -13.65
CA LEU A 166 26.41 -14.52 -15.08
C LEU A 166 27.68 -14.93 -15.83
N ALA A 167 27.52 -15.38 -17.08
CA ALA A 167 28.65 -15.72 -17.95
C ALA A 167 29.62 -14.54 -18.19
N SER A 168 29.15 -13.30 -18.04
CA SER A 168 29.97 -12.09 -18.10
C SER A 168 30.88 -11.88 -16.88
N GLY A 169 30.77 -12.71 -15.85
CA GLY A 169 31.44 -12.55 -14.56
C GLY A 169 30.68 -11.68 -13.56
N GLY A 170 29.68 -10.90 -14.01
CA GLY A 170 28.79 -10.13 -13.15
C GLY A 170 27.84 -11.02 -12.34
N TRP A 171 27.19 -10.43 -11.33
CA TRP A 171 26.23 -11.14 -10.47
C TRP A 171 24.82 -10.62 -10.65
N ILE A 172 23.85 -11.53 -10.56
CA ILE A 172 22.44 -11.21 -10.43
C ILE A 172 21.89 -11.90 -9.18
N ALA A 173 21.02 -11.22 -8.45
CA ALA A 173 20.27 -11.81 -7.35
C ALA A 173 18.79 -11.53 -7.53
N VAL A 174 17.96 -12.51 -7.18
CA VAL A 174 16.50 -12.37 -7.11
C VAL A 174 16.09 -12.59 -5.66
N MET A 175 15.26 -11.69 -5.13
CA MET A 175 14.81 -11.72 -3.75
C MET A 175 13.30 -11.50 -3.69
N ASP A 176 12.64 -12.15 -2.74
CA ASP A 176 11.24 -11.87 -2.43
C ASP A 176 11.10 -10.69 -1.46
N GLY A 177 9.88 -10.16 -1.35
CA GLY A 177 9.57 -9.08 -0.43
C GLY A 177 8.08 -9.06 -0.10
N ASP A 178 7.77 -8.65 1.13
CA ASP A 178 6.41 -8.44 1.59
C ASP A 178 6.32 -7.15 2.40
N ARG A 179 5.14 -6.55 2.31
CA ARG A 179 4.72 -5.33 3.00
C ARG A 179 3.91 -5.62 4.26
N VAL A 180 3.60 -6.89 4.53
CA VAL A 180 2.84 -7.32 5.71
C VAL A 180 3.48 -8.49 6.44
N PRO A 181 3.21 -8.65 7.75
CA PRO A 181 3.67 -9.81 8.49
C PRO A 181 2.98 -11.10 8.02
N SER A 182 3.63 -12.24 8.28
CA SER A 182 3.06 -13.55 7.97
C SER A 182 1.70 -13.75 8.65
N GLY A 183 0.70 -14.17 7.87
CA GLY A 183 -0.66 -14.45 8.37
C GLY A 183 -1.54 -13.22 8.56
N ASP A 184 -1.13 -12.03 8.08
CA ASP A 184 -1.92 -10.81 8.20
C ASP A 184 -3.33 -10.96 7.60
N SER A 185 -3.46 -11.55 6.40
CA SER A 185 -4.76 -11.81 5.78
C SER A 185 -5.70 -12.58 6.70
N THR A 186 -5.23 -13.67 7.31
CA THR A 186 -6.03 -14.49 8.23
C THR A 186 -6.44 -13.70 9.48
N ARG A 187 -5.50 -12.95 10.06
CA ARG A 187 -5.75 -12.11 11.24
C ARG A 187 -6.80 -11.05 10.93
N ARG A 188 -6.69 -10.38 9.78
CA ARG A 188 -7.64 -9.35 9.34
C ARG A 188 -9.03 -9.94 9.12
N SER A 189 -9.14 -11.07 8.43
CA SER A 189 -10.42 -11.78 8.27
C SER A 189 -11.05 -12.14 9.61
N LEU A 190 -10.26 -12.69 10.55
CA LEU A 190 -10.77 -13.07 11.87
C LEU A 190 -11.32 -11.86 12.65
N ILE A 191 -10.56 -10.76 12.71
CA ILE A 191 -10.98 -9.53 13.40
C ILE A 191 -12.23 -8.94 12.72
N GLY A 192 -12.22 -8.87 11.39
CA GLY A 192 -13.33 -8.34 10.60
C GLY A 192 -14.63 -9.11 10.81
N TYR A 193 -14.59 -10.44 10.77
CA TYR A 193 -15.76 -11.28 11.03
C TYR A 193 -16.23 -11.19 12.48
N LEU A 194 -15.31 -11.14 13.45
CA LEU A 194 -15.68 -10.98 14.86
C LEU A 194 -16.41 -9.65 15.10
N ALA A 195 -15.89 -8.55 14.54
CA ALA A 195 -16.52 -7.24 14.62
C ALA A 195 -17.90 -7.22 13.93
N PHE A 196 -18.02 -7.85 12.76
CA PHE A 196 -19.31 -7.97 12.07
C PHE A 196 -20.35 -8.77 12.88
N LEU A 197 -19.94 -9.89 13.49
CA LEU A 197 -20.79 -10.70 14.36
C LEU A 197 -21.24 -9.91 15.60
N LEU A 198 -20.33 -9.15 16.22
CA LEU A 198 -20.64 -8.27 17.34
C LEU A 198 -21.63 -7.16 16.96
N ALA A 199 -21.42 -6.48 15.83
CA ALA A 199 -22.35 -5.47 15.32
C ALA A 199 -23.74 -6.07 15.08
N SER A 200 -23.80 -7.25 14.45
CA SER A 200 -25.04 -7.98 14.19
C SER A 200 -25.75 -8.37 15.48
N ALA A 201 -25.02 -8.87 16.48
CA ALA A 201 -25.57 -9.21 17.80
C ALA A 201 -26.13 -7.97 18.53
N LEU A 202 -25.46 -6.81 18.44
CA LEU A 202 -25.95 -5.56 19.03
C LEU A 202 -27.23 -5.06 18.33
N VAL A 203 -27.30 -5.16 17.00
CA VAL A 203 -28.53 -4.81 16.25
C VAL A 203 -29.68 -5.73 16.64
N VAL A 204 -29.44 -7.05 16.71
CA VAL A 204 -30.44 -8.03 17.15
C VAL A 204 -30.88 -7.77 18.59
N PHE A 205 -29.94 -7.46 19.49
CA PHE A 205 -30.23 -7.10 20.87
C PHE A 205 -31.13 -5.86 20.95
N VAL A 206 -30.79 -4.78 20.24
CA VAL A 206 -31.62 -3.56 20.22
C VAL A 206 -33.00 -3.84 19.62
N GLY A 207 -33.07 -4.59 18.51
CA GLY A 207 -34.33 -4.98 17.87
C GLY A 207 -35.20 -5.82 18.81
N PHE A 208 -34.61 -6.72 19.58
CA PHE A 208 -35.30 -7.53 20.57
C PHE A 208 -35.82 -6.69 21.75
N MET A 209 -34.98 -5.80 22.28
CA MET A 209 -35.33 -4.89 23.38
C MET A 209 -36.43 -3.90 22.97
N LYS A 210 -36.42 -3.39 21.73
CA LYS A 210 -37.48 -2.52 21.19
C LYS A 210 -38.70 -3.27 20.65
N GLY A 211 -38.66 -4.61 20.62
CA GLY A 211 -39.77 -5.44 20.12
C GLY A 211 -39.93 -5.51 18.61
N ALA A 212 -38.96 -5.02 17.84
CA ALA A 212 -38.89 -5.21 16.39
C ALA A 212 -38.53 -6.66 16.00
N ILE A 213 -37.86 -7.40 16.90
CA ILE A 213 -37.54 -8.82 16.73
C ILE A 213 -38.25 -9.61 17.83
N SER A 214 -39.03 -10.60 17.43
CA SER A 214 -39.72 -11.51 18.35
C SER A 214 -39.02 -12.87 18.35
N CYS A 215 -38.38 -13.21 19.46
CA CYS A 215 -37.79 -14.53 19.64
C CYS A 215 -38.90 -15.52 20.03
N TYR A 216 -39.57 -16.12 19.06
CA TYR A 216 -40.56 -17.16 19.30
C TYR A 216 -39.84 -18.49 19.48
N VAL A 217 -39.76 -18.99 20.72
CA VAL A 217 -39.45 -20.40 20.95
C VAL A 217 -40.75 -21.17 20.69
N PRO A 218 -40.83 -22.05 19.68
CA PRO A 218 -42.07 -22.75 19.35
C PRO A 218 -42.60 -23.52 20.57
N PRO A 219 -43.89 -23.37 20.93
CA PRO A 219 -44.49 -24.16 22.01
C PRO A 219 -44.51 -25.66 21.71
N SER A 220 -44.25 -26.09 20.47
CA SER A 220 -44.30 -27.50 20.04
C SER A 220 -43.19 -28.38 20.65
N LEU A 221 -42.15 -27.81 21.26
CA LEU A 221 -41.23 -28.57 22.15
C LEU A 221 -41.76 -28.71 23.60
N TRP A 222 -42.86 -28.02 23.94
CA TRP A 222 -43.23 -27.63 25.32
C TRP A 222 -44.69 -27.99 25.70
N VAL A 223 -45.37 -28.87 24.96
CA VAL A 223 -46.71 -29.38 25.32
C VAL A 223 -46.62 -30.85 25.81
N PRO A 224 -47.11 -31.20 27.01
CA PRO A 224 -47.39 -32.58 27.35
C PRO A 224 -48.62 -33.04 26.54
N LEU A 225 -48.49 -34.12 25.77
CA LEU A 225 -49.61 -34.69 25.02
C LEU A 225 -50.67 -35.25 25.99
N THR A 226 -51.62 -34.43 26.41
CA THR A 226 -52.78 -34.88 27.19
C THR A 226 -53.95 -35.16 26.27
N ARG A 227 -53.91 -36.31 25.57
CA ARG A 227 -55.08 -37.16 25.27
C ARG A 227 -54.64 -38.35 24.43
N ARG A 228 -54.86 -39.55 24.98
CA ARG A 228 -54.92 -40.81 24.23
C ARG A 228 -56.01 -40.68 23.17
N THR A 229 -55.58 -40.63 21.92
CA THR A 229 -56.35 -41.18 20.78
C THR A 229 -55.31 -41.76 19.83
N GLU A 230 -55.48 -43.05 19.56
CA GLU A 230 -54.64 -43.94 18.76
C GLU A 230 -54.44 -43.41 17.33
N LEU A 231 -53.35 -42.68 17.03
CA LEU A 231 -52.76 -42.59 15.65
C LEU A 231 -51.51 -41.69 15.51
N SER A 232 -50.56 -41.73 16.46
CA SER A 232 -49.28 -41.03 16.25
C SER A 232 -48.09 -41.77 16.85
N ARG A 233 -47.87 -43.01 16.40
CA ARG A 233 -46.51 -43.53 16.22
C ARG A 233 -45.98 -42.90 14.93
N ILE A 234 -44.95 -42.05 14.97
CA ILE A 234 -43.92 -41.86 13.91
C ILE A 234 -42.88 -40.77 14.22
N PHE A 235 -43.01 -39.94 15.27
CA PHE A 235 -41.93 -39.01 15.64
C PHE A 235 -41.41 -39.21 17.07
N TYR A 236 -40.15 -39.65 17.16
CA TYR A 236 -39.36 -39.74 18.39
C TYR A 236 -39.10 -38.31 18.92
N VAL A 237 -39.95 -37.81 19.81
CA VAL A 237 -39.72 -36.51 20.46
C VAL A 237 -38.71 -36.70 21.61
N HIS A 238 -37.51 -36.13 21.45
CA HIS A 238 -36.47 -36.12 22.48
C HIS A 238 -36.96 -35.39 23.75
N ARG A 239 -36.93 -36.07 24.90
CA ARG A 239 -37.16 -35.45 26.23
C ARG A 239 -36.08 -34.40 26.51
N PHE A 240 -36.42 -33.12 26.40
CA PHE A 240 -35.58 -32.05 26.95
C PHE A 240 -35.64 -32.07 28.50
N ASN A 241 -34.48 -31.93 29.13
CA ASN A 241 -34.26 -32.06 30.58
C ASN A 241 -35.04 -30.97 31.39
N GLN A 242 -35.76 -31.35 32.45
CA GLN A 242 -36.56 -30.43 33.29
C GLN A 242 -35.75 -29.25 33.87
N LYS A 243 -34.45 -29.42 34.11
CA LYS A 243 -33.56 -28.32 34.51
C LYS A 243 -33.50 -27.22 33.45
N VAL A 244 -33.34 -27.59 32.18
CA VAL A 244 -33.30 -26.66 31.04
C VAL A 244 -34.59 -25.84 30.94
N ARG A 245 -35.74 -26.46 31.23
CA ARG A 245 -37.05 -25.78 31.26
C ARG A 245 -37.16 -24.72 32.37
N ARG A 246 -36.67 -25.01 33.57
CA ARG A 246 -36.64 -24.03 34.69
C ARG A 246 -35.70 -22.86 34.39
N TYR A 247 -34.52 -23.14 33.82
CA TYR A 247 -33.59 -22.10 33.38
C TYR A 247 -34.20 -21.23 32.27
N SER A 248 -34.82 -21.83 31.25
CA SER A 248 -35.42 -21.09 30.13
C SER A 248 -36.60 -20.19 30.55
N THR A 249 -37.47 -20.67 31.44
CA THR A 249 -38.59 -19.87 32.00
C THR A 249 -38.13 -18.78 32.97
N SER A 250 -37.03 -18.99 33.68
CA SER A 250 -36.38 -17.95 34.49
C SER A 250 -35.81 -16.86 33.59
N ILE A 251 -35.01 -17.25 32.58
CA ILE A 251 -34.41 -16.34 31.60
C ILE A 251 -35.48 -15.52 30.87
N SER A 252 -36.58 -16.14 30.44
CA SER A 252 -37.68 -15.45 29.75
C SER A 252 -38.34 -14.38 30.63
N ARG A 253 -38.49 -14.63 31.94
CA ARG A 253 -39.02 -13.64 32.89
C ARG A 253 -38.06 -12.48 33.12
N TYR A 254 -36.77 -12.76 33.31
CA TYR A 254 -35.74 -11.71 33.42
C TYR A 254 -35.67 -10.84 32.17
N ILE A 255 -35.75 -11.46 30.99
CA ILE A 255 -35.77 -10.76 29.71
C ILE A 255 -37.01 -9.85 29.59
N SER A 256 -38.20 -10.35 29.94
CA SER A 256 -39.42 -9.54 29.89
C SER A 256 -39.36 -8.36 30.85
N ALA A 257 -38.82 -8.56 32.06
CA ALA A 257 -38.65 -7.50 33.06
C ALA A 257 -37.58 -6.47 32.66
N ALA A 258 -36.50 -6.92 32.01
CA ALA A 258 -35.49 -6.02 31.44
C ALA A 258 -36.08 -5.22 30.28
N LYS A 259 -36.90 -5.84 29.43
CA LYS A 259 -37.56 -5.21 28.28
C LYS A 259 -38.51 -4.09 28.71
N THR A 260 -39.33 -4.31 29.74
CA THR A 260 -40.21 -3.26 30.28
C THR A 260 -39.39 -2.11 30.86
N LYS A 261 -38.38 -2.40 31.70
CA LYS A 261 -37.52 -1.38 32.33
C LYS A 261 -36.72 -0.53 31.32
N LEU A 262 -36.23 -1.13 30.24
CA LEU A 262 -35.47 -0.44 29.19
C LEU A 262 -36.36 0.24 28.13
N SER A 263 -37.65 -0.08 28.08
CA SER A 263 -38.62 0.58 27.17
C SER A 263 -39.13 1.92 27.69
N GLU A 264 -38.97 2.20 28.99
CA GLU A 264 -39.32 3.49 29.58
C GLU A 264 -38.43 4.60 29.00
N LYS A 265 -39.03 5.72 28.59
CA LYS A 265 -38.31 6.90 28.06
C LYS A 265 -37.64 7.68 29.20
N THR A 266 -36.60 7.10 29.78
CA THR A 266 -35.72 7.77 30.74
C THR A 266 -34.44 8.23 30.03
N TRP A 267 -33.87 9.36 30.46
CA TRP A 267 -32.59 9.84 29.94
C TRP A 267 -31.47 8.78 30.00
N SER A 268 -31.43 7.99 31.08
CA SER A 268 -30.50 6.86 31.23
C SER A 268 -30.67 5.77 30.16
N ASN A 269 -31.92 5.41 29.82
CA ASN A 269 -32.20 4.43 28.77
C ASN A 269 -31.85 4.96 27.37
N VAL A 270 -32.11 6.24 27.11
CA VAL A 270 -31.69 6.91 25.86
C VAL A 270 -30.17 6.89 25.74
N LEU A 271 -29.45 7.28 26.79
CA LEU A 271 -27.99 7.26 26.82
C LEU A 271 -27.45 5.85 26.58
N PHE A 272 -28.03 4.83 27.22
CA PHE A 272 -27.65 3.43 27.01
C PHE A 272 -27.79 3.01 25.53
N PHE A 273 -28.92 3.30 24.88
CA PHE A 273 -29.09 2.97 23.46
C PHE A 273 -28.17 3.79 22.54
N CYS A 274 -27.88 5.05 22.87
CA CYS A 274 -26.89 5.83 22.13
C CYS A 274 -25.48 5.22 22.23
N VAL A 275 -25.09 4.76 23.42
CA VAL A 275 -23.81 4.07 23.64
C VAL A 275 -23.78 2.75 22.86
N VAL A 276 -24.84 1.94 22.93
CA VAL A 276 -24.94 0.69 22.15
C VAL A 276 -24.86 0.95 20.63
N ALA A 277 -25.52 1.99 20.15
CA ALA A 277 -25.46 2.39 18.74
C ALA A 277 -24.06 2.85 18.32
N LEU A 278 -23.37 3.62 19.19
CA LEU A 278 -21.99 4.03 18.97
C LEU A 278 -21.06 2.81 18.89
N PHE A 279 -21.18 1.85 19.82
CA PHE A 279 -20.42 0.59 19.74
C PHE A 279 -20.74 -0.21 18.48
N GLY A 280 -22.00 -0.25 18.06
CA GLY A 280 -22.41 -0.86 16.79
C GLY A 280 -21.72 -0.20 15.60
N ALA A 281 -21.74 1.13 15.53
CA ALA A 281 -21.08 1.90 14.47
C ALA A 281 -19.56 1.68 14.46
N ILE A 282 -18.90 1.68 15.62
CA ILE A 282 -17.47 1.36 15.74
C ILE A 282 -17.17 -0.05 15.20
N ASN A 283 -17.97 -1.06 15.56
CA ASN A 283 -17.77 -2.42 15.06
C ASN A 283 -18.01 -2.54 13.55
N VAL A 284 -18.97 -1.79 12.99
CA VAL A 284 -19.16 -1.70 11.53
C VAL A 284 -17.92 -1.08 10.87
N CYS A 285 -17.39 0.02 11.41
CA CYS A 285 -16.16 0.62 10.90
C CYS A 285 -14.97 -0.34 10.96
N ILE A 286 -14.80 -1.08 12.06
CA ILE A 286 -13.76 -2.11 12.20
C ILE A 286 -13.97 -3.23 11.17
N ALA A 287 -15.19 -3.76 11.03
CA ALA A 287 -15.50 -4.81 10.08
C ALA A 287 -15.20 -4.37 8.64
N VAL A 288 -15.65 -3.19 8.23
CA VAL A 288 -15.37 -2.62 6.90
C VAL A 288 -13.88 -2.40 6.71
N HIS A 289 -13.17 -1.82 7.69
CA HIS A 289 -11.74 -1.58 7.60
C HIS A 289 -10.94 -2.89 7.42
N PHE A 290 -11.27 -3.96 8.15
CA PHE A 290 -10.52 -5.21 8.11
C PHE A 290 -10.93 -6.16 6.98
N LEU A 291 -12.20 -6.14 6.55
CA LEU A 291 -12.70 -7.00 5.46
C LEU A 291 -12.58 -6.35 4.08
N CYS A 292 -12.83 -5.05 3.98
CA CYS A 292 -12.86 -4.32 2.71
C CYS A 292 -11.70 -3.33 2.56
N GLY A 293 -11.08 -2.90 3.66
CA GLY A 293 -9.93 -2.01 3.62
C GLY A 293 -8.63 -2.75 3.33
N GLY A 294 -7.69 -2.05 2.68
CA GLY A 294 -6.34 -2.54 2.45
C GLY A 294 -5.56 -2.76 3.75
N ASN A 295 -4.44 -3.48 3.66
CA ASN A 295 -3.53 -3.73 4.80
C ASN A 295 -2.79 -2.48 5.30
N GLY A 296 -3.02 -1.33 4.66
CA GLY A 296 -2.40 -0.04 4.97
C GLY A 296 -1.00 0.11 4.37
N ALA A 297 -0.44 -0.93 3.77
CA ALA A 297 0.73 -0.81 2.92
C ALA A 297 0.29 -0.38 1.53
N GLU A 298 0.62 0.85 1.18
CA GLU A 298 0.30 1.42 -0.12
C GLU A 298 1.27 0.84 -1.15
N GLU A 299 0.72 0.30 -2.24
CA GLU A 299 1.51 -0.28 -3.32
C GLU A 299 1.54 0.64 -4.53
N ALA A 300 2.71 0.78 -5.16
CA ALA A 300 2.84 1.47 -6.43
C ALA A 300 2.08 0.73 -7.54
N TYR A 301 1.28 1.46 -8.32
CA TYR A 301 0.66 0.87 -9.50
C TYR A 301 1.73 0.53 -10.56
N THR A 302 1.71 -0.71 -11.03
CA THR A 302 2.50 -1.10 -12.19
C THR A 302 1.86 -0.58 -13.48
N TYR A 303 2.70 -0.28 -14.47
CA TYR A 303 2.27 -0.02 -15.84
C TYR A 303 3.13 -0.89 -16.75
N GLN A 304 2.47 -1.71 -17.58
CA GLN A 304 3.13 -2.72 -18.43
C GLN A 304 4.11 -3.62 -17.65
N GLY A 305 3.75 -4.00 -16.43
CA GLY A 305 4.58 -4.85 -15.56
C GLY A 305 5.79 -4.16 -14.93
N GLN A 306 5.92 -2.83 -15.06
CA GLN A 306 7.05 -2.07 -14.52
C GLN A 306 6.62 -1.09 -13.43
N HIS A 307 7.41 -1.02 -12.37
CA HIS A 307 7.38 0.07 -11.39
C HIS A 307 8.23 1.26 -11.88
N SER A 308 7.90 2.46 -11.41
CA SER A 308 8.66 3.67 -11.70
C SER A 308 8.55 4.62 -10.52
N GLN A 309 9.32 5.71 -10.54
CA GLN A 309 9.25 6.74 -9.51
C GLN A 309 9.12 8.14 -10.13
N PHE A 310 8.68 9.10 -9.32
CA PHE A 310 8.55 10.51 -9.69
C PHE A 310 9.15 11.44 -8.62
N THR A 311 9.47 12.67 -9.02
CA THR A 311 9.91 13.72 -8.10
C THR A 311 8.72 14.59 -7.72
N MET A 312 8.53 14.85 -6.44
CA MET A 312 7.53 15.80 -5.98
C MET A 312 8.15 17.19 -5.85
N ILE A 313 7.44 18.21 -6.31
CA ILE A 313 7.84 19.61 -6.16
C ILE A 313 6.73 20.33 -5.41
N THR A 314 7.11 21.03 -4.35
CA THR A 314 6.19 21.88 -3.61
C THR A 314 6.84 23.25 -3.40
N MET A 315 6.08 24.31 -3.66
CA MET A 315 6.54 25.68 -3.45
C MET A 315 5.92 26.25 -2.18
N THR A 316 6.75 26.84 -1.33
CA THR A 316 6.34 27.29 0.01
C THR A 316 7.18 28.48 0.47
N TYR A 317 6.89 28.98 1.67
CA TYR A 317 7.56 30.10 2.32
C TYR A 317 7.44 29.97 3.84
N GLU A 318 8.21 30.78 4.57
CA GLU A 318 8.41 30.66 6.03
C GLU A 318 7.11 30.53 6.85
N ALA A 319 6.06 31.29 6.51
CA ALA A 319 4.80 31.26 7.24
C ALA A 319 4.00 29.94 7.10
N ARG A 320 4.39 29.05 6.17
CA ARG A 320 3.76 27.73 5.95
C ARG A 320 4.63 26.56 6.39
N LEU A 321 5.71 26.80 7.14
CA LEU A 321 6.64 25.75 7.57
C LEU A 321 5.96 24.57 8.30
N TRP A 322 4.91 24.84 9.09
CA TRP A 322 4.18 23.77 9.78
C TRP A 322 3.39 22.87 8.79
N ASN A 323 2.71 23.46 7.82
CA ASN A 323 2.03 22.71 6.75
C ASN A 323 3.03 21.86 5.97
N LEU A 324 4.18 22.46 5.62
CA LEU A 324 5.26 21.78 4.91
C LEU A 324 5.80 20.57 5.66
N LYS A 325 5.93 20.63 6.99
CA LYS A 325 6.35 19.48 7.81
C LYS A 325 5.38 18.30 7.68
N VAL A 326 4.08 18.56 7.82
CA VAL A 326 3.04 17.54 7.69
C VAL A 326 2.98 16.99 6.26
N PHE A 327 3.11 17.87 5.26
CA PHE A 327 3.18 17.52 3.85
C PHE A 327 4.34 16.54 3.57
N ILE A 328 5.55 16.88 4.00
CA ILE A 328 6.75 16.05 3.76
C ILE A 328 6.66 14.72 4.51
N GLU A 329 6.20 14.74 5.77
CA GLU A 329 6.03 13.52 6.55
C GLU A 329 5.12 12.53 5.83
N HIS A 330 3.96 12.99 5.36
CA HIS A 330 3.00 12.16 4.64
C HIS A 330 3.54 11.67 3.29
N TYR A 331 3.94 12.59 2.41
CA TYR A 331 4.24 12.24 1.02
C TYR A 331 5.58 11.54 0.82
N SER A 332 6.56 11.75 1.70
CA SER A 332 7.83 11.02 1.62
C SER A 332 7.63 9.51 1.70
N ARG A 333 6.59 9.08 2.40
CA ARG A 333 6.26 7.66 2.64
C ARG A 333 5.48 7.01 1.49
N CYS A 334 5.02 7.75 0.49
CA CYS A 334 4.34 7.17 -0.68
C CYS A 334 5.35 6.43 -1.58
N GLU A 335 4.97 5.26 -2.12
CA GLU A 335 5.91 4.28 -2.69
C GLU A 335 6.67 4.81 -3.92
N SER A 336 5.98 5.47 -4.85
CA SER A 336 6.61 5.98 -6.08
C SER A 336 7.31 7.33 -5.92
N VAL A 337 7.25 7.98 -4.75
CA VAL A 337 7.97 9.24 -4.51
C VAL A 337 9.47 8.96 -4.36
N ARG A 338 10.31 9.53 -5.24
CA ARG A 338 11.78 9.36 -5.18
C ARG A 338 12.46 10.39 -4.30
N GLU A 339 12.05 11.64 -4.43
CA GLU A 339 12.60 12.80 -3.74
C GLU A 339 11.53 13.89 -3.66
N ILE A 340 11.70 14.82 -2.71
CA ILE A 340 10.87 16.02 -2.60
C ILE A 340 11.78 17.24 -2.77
N VAL A 341 11.42 18.11 -3.72
CA VAL A 341 12.07 19.40 -3.94
C VAL A 341 11.18 20.50 -3.37
N VAL A 342 11.66 21.16 -2.33
CA VAL A 342 11.00 22.30 -1.71
C VAL A 342 11.52 23.56 -2.38
N VAL A 343 10.68 24.23 -3.16
CA VAL A 343 10.97 25.53 -3.75
C VAL A 343 10.67 26.61 -2.70
N TRP A 344 11.72 27.13 -2.07
CA TRP A 344 11.61 28.08 -0.97
C TRP A 344 11.56 29.51 -1.52
N ASN A 345 10.36 30.08 -1.54
CA ASN A 345 10.07 31.29 -2.30
C ASN A 345 10.31 32.60 -1.53
N LYS A 346 10.24 32.55 -0.19
CA LYS A 346 10.39 33.73 0.67
C LYS A 346 10.69 33.36 2.13
N GLY A 347 11.53 34.17 2.78
CA GLY A 347 11.87 34.07 4.19
C GLY A 347 13.10 33.20 4.44
N ASN A 348 13.40 32.92 5.70
CA ASN A 348 14.59 32.14 6.05
C ASN A 348 14.35 30.63 5.82
N PRO A 349 15.14 29.96 4.96
CA PRO A 349 14.95 28.53 4.71
C PRO A 349 15.26 27.69 5.95
N PRO A 350 14.48 26.63 6.23
CA PRO A 350 14.81 25.68 7.27
C PRO A 350 16.05 24.88 6.87
N SER A 351 16.67 24.22 7.83
CA SER A 351 17.68 23.21 7.55
C SER A 351 17.01 21.92 7.03
N SER A 352 17.72 21.13 6.22
CA SER A 352 17.14 19.92 5.60
C SER A 352 16.77 18.82 6.61
N ASP A 353 17.39 18.81 7.78
CA ASP A 353 17.11 17.93 8.91
C ASP A 353 15.86 18.34 9.71
N ALA A 354 15.22 19.46 9.38
CA ALA A 354 13.98 19.91 10.02
C ALA A 354 12.75 19.04 9.68
N PHE A 355 12.88 18.09 8.75
CA PHE A 355 11.78 17.29 8.22
C PHE A 355 11.93 15.80 8.56
N ASP A 356 10.85 15.19 9.05
CA ASP A 356 10.72 13.73 9.12
C ASP A 356 10.40 13.19 7.72
N SER A 357 11.43 12.75 7.00
CA SER A 357 11.30 12.24 5.65
C SER A 357 11.97 10.89 5.45
N THR A 358 11.30 10.03 4.70
CA THR A 358 11.83 8.71 4.28
C THR A 358 12.51 8.75 2.91
N VAL A 359 12.48 9.90 2.23
CA VAL A 359 13.18 10.17 0.95
C VAL A 359 14.03 11.44 1.06
N PRO A 360 15.01 11.66 0.17
CA PRO A 360 15.76 12.91 0.14
C PRO A 360 14.83 14.12 -0.02
N VAL A 361 15.04 15.13 0.83
CA VAL A 361 14.40 16.44 0.74
C VAL A 361 15.46 17.46 0.38
N ARG A 362 15.26 18.18 -0.73
CA ARG A 362 16.16 19.23 -1.18
C ARG A 362 15.44 20.57 -1.18
N ILE A 363 16.01 21.54 -0.48
CA ILE A 363 15.52 22.91 -0.47
C ILE A 363 16.22 23.69 -1.59
N ARG A 364 15.45 24.22 -2.52
CA ARG A 364 15.92 25.15 -3.56
C ARG A 364 15.45 26.55 -3.20
N VAL A 365 16.38 27.36 -2.73
CA VAL A 365 16.11 28.76 -2.36
C VAL A 365 16.07 29.61 -3.61
N GLU A 366 15.03 30.41 -3.74
CA GLU A 366 14.85 31.32 -4.87
C GLU A 366 15.06 32.78 -4.43
N GLU A 367 15.68 33.56 -5.29
CA GLU A 367 16.07 34.95 -4.98
C GLU A 367 14.87 35.89 -4.90
N THR A 368 13.84 35.62 -5.71
CA THR A 368 12.65 36.45 -5.83
C THR A 368 11.39 35.64 -5.55
N ASN A 369 10.48 36.20 -4.76
CA ASN A 369 9.17 35.60 -4.51
C ASN A 369 8.30 35.66 -5.78
N SER A 370 8.21 34.55 -6.51
CA SER A 370 7.51 34.45 -7.79
C SER A 370 6.83 33.10 -7.93
N LEU A 371 5.61 33.06 -8.49
CA LEU A 371 4.93 31.79 -8.76
C LEU A 371 5.63 30.98 -9.86
N ASN A 372 6.39 31.64 -10.74
CA ASN A 372 7.13 30.99 -11.84
C ASN A 372 8.18 29.97 -11.34
N ASN A 373 8.65 30.12 -10.10
CA ASN A 373 9.78 29.36 -9.57
C ASN A 373 9.49 27.86 -9.45
N ARG A 374 8.22 27.47 -9.28
CA ARG A 374 7.83 26.04 -9.20
C ARG A 374 8.11 25.26 -10.48
N PHE A 375 8.28 25.94 -11.62
CA PHE A 375 8.57 25.31 -12.92
C PHE A 375 10.02 25.49 -13.39
N ARG A 376 10.91 26.05 -12.57
CA ARG A 376 12.31 26.30 -12.96
C ARG A 376 13.00 25.00 -13.32
N VAL A 377 13.69 25.00 -14.46
CA VAL A 377 14.46 23.84 -14.94
C VAL A 377 15.53 23.46 -13.91
N ASP A 378 15.50 22.20 -13.48
CA ASP A 378 16.37 21.69 -12.43
C ASP A 378 17.10 20.43 -12.90
N PRO A 379 18.42 20.51 -13.18
CA PRO A 379 19.19 19.38 -13.68
C PRO A 379 19.44 18.29 -12.62
N LEU A 380 19.17 18.58 -11.34
CA LEU A 380 19.31 17.61 -10.26
C LEU A 380 18.12 16.64 -10.21
N ILE A 381 16.94 17.05 -10.68
CA ILE A 381 15.78 16.17 -10.80
C ILE A 381 16.09 15.09 -11.85
N LYS A 382 16.09 13.81 -11.43
CA LYS A 382 16.43 12.68 -12.32
C LYS A 382 15.24 11.94 -12.89
N THR A 383 14.07 12.07 -12.28
CA THR A 383 12.83 11.47 -12.78
C THR A 383 12.34 12.21 -14.01
N ARG A 384 11.57 11.54 -14.88
CA ARG A 384 10.89 12.17 -16.01
C ARG A 384 9.58 12.83 -15.56
N ALA A 385 8.84 12.11 -14.70
CA ALA A 385 7.61 12.57 -14.10
C ALA A 385 7.88 13.49 -12.91
N VAL A 386 7.22 14.63 -12.88
CA VAL A 386 7.19 15.53 -11.72
C VAL A 386 5.74 15.72 -11.29
N LEU A 387 5.49 15.61 -9.99
CA LEU A 387 4.22 16.02 -9.40
C LEU A 387 4.42 17.39 -8.76
N GLU A 388 3.79 18.41 -9.32
CA GLU A 388 3.67 19.71 -8.66
C GLU A 388 2.45 19.66 -7.73
N LEU A 389 2.67 19.98 -6.46
CA LEU A 389 1.65 19.89 -5.43
C LEU A 389 1.80 21.02 -4.41
N ASP A 390 0.75 21.83 -4.26
CA ASP A 390 0.72 22.91 -3.28
C ASP A 390 0.78 22.35 -1.85
N ASP A 391 1.51 23.06 -0.98
CA ASP A 391 1.82 22.64 0.40
C ASP A 391 0.61 22.64 1.35
N ASP A 392 -0.55 23.10 0.88
CA ASP A 392 -1.83 23.09 1.59
C ASP A 392 -2.81 22.00 1.11
N ILE A 393 -2.38 21.14 0.17
CA ILE A 393 -3.18 20.05 -0.38
C ILE A 393 -2.69 18.69 0.15
N MET A 394 -3.58 17.97 0.83
CA MET A 394 -3.35 16.61 1.33
C MET A 394 -4.24 15.61 0.60
N MET A 395 -3.65 14.57 0.00
CA MET A 395 -4.32 13.48 -0.69
C MET A 395 -3.72 12.14 -0.27
N THR A 396 -4.46 11.04 -0.41
CA THR A 396 -3.95 9.72 -0.07
C THR A 396 -2.82 9.27 -1.00
N CYS A 397 -1.87 8.45 -0.53
CA CYS A 397 -0.87 7.86 -1.43
C CYS A 397 -1.54 7.06 -2.56
N THR A 398 -2.65 6.38 -2.28
CA THR A 398 -3.44 5.68 -3.31
C THR A 398 -3.85 6.63 -4.44
N ASP A 399 -4.36 7.82 -4.14
CA ASP A 399 -4.79 8.79 -5.14
C ASP A 399 -3.60 9.36 -5.94
N LEU A 400 -2.44 9.57 -5.29
CA LEU A 400 -1.20 9.93 -5.98
C LEU A 400 -0.75 8.84 -6.96
N GLU A 401 -0.75 7.59 -6.52
CA GLU A 401 -0.35 6.44 -7.34
C GLU A 401 -1.30 6.26 -8.53
N LYS A 402 -2.61 6.51 -8.36
CA LYS A 402 -3.58 6.53 -9.49
C LYS A 402 -3.19 7.61 -10.50
N GLY A 403 -3.02 8.86 -10.06
CA GLY A 403 -2.62 9.95 -10.95
C GLY A 403 -1.30 9.67 -11.67
N PHE A 404 -0.33 9.09 -10.95
CA PHE A 404 0.96 8.71 -11.53
C PHE A 404 0.80 7.61 -12.59
N ARG A 405 -0.02 6.59 -12.34
CA ARG A 405 -0.33 5.55 -13.34
C ARG A 405 -0.94 6.16 -14.59
N VAL A 406 -1.93 7.05 -14.43
CA VAL A 406 -2.59 7.72 -15.56
C VAL A 406 -1.59 8.58 -16.35
N TRP A 407 -0.67 9.27 -15.68
CA TRP A 407 0.39 10.00 -16.35
C TRP A 407 1.34 9.07 -17.12
N ARG A 408 1.65 7.88 -16.59
CA ARG A 408 2.50 6.90 -17.30
C ARG A 408 1.84 6.33 -18.55
N GLU A 409 0.51 6.28 -18.61
CA GLU A 409 -0.25 5.91 -19.82
C GLU A 409 -0.09 6.96 -20.93
N HIS A 410 0.00 8.24 -20.54
CA HIS A 410 0.02 9.40 -21.44
C HIS A 410 0.98 10.49 -20.95
N PRO A 411 2.31 10.27 -21.00
CA PRO A 411 3.28 11.20 -20.42
C PRO A 411 3.34 12.56 -21.13
N GLU A 412 2.77 12.66 -22.34
CA GLU A 412 2.59 13.91 -23.08
C GLU A 412 1.52 14.84 -22.48
N ARG A 413 0.68 14.33 -21.56
CA ARG A 413 -0.43 15.08 -20.96
C ARG A 413 -0.06 15.59 -19.57
N MET A 414 -0.69 16.70 -19.21
CA MET A 414 -0.79 17.12 -17.82
C MET A 414 -1.94 16.36 -17.16
N VAL A 415 -1.63 15.56 -16.13
CA VAL A 415 -2.61 14.76 -15.41
C VAL A 415 -2.79 15.34 -14.01
N GLY A 416 -3.99 15.80 -13.65
CA GLY A 416 -4.18 16.42 -12.35
C GLY A 416 -5.55 16.22 -11.73
N PHE A 417 -5.68 16.77 -10.52
CA PHE A 417 -6.78 16.45 -9.60
C PHE A 417 -7.80 17.58 -9.43
N TYR A 418 -7.54 18.76 -10.01
CA TYR A 418 -8.43 19.92 -9.91
C TYR A 418 -8.82 20.45 -11.30
N PRO A 419 -9.96 20.01 -11.84
CA PRO A 419 -10.44 20.42 -13.14
C PRO A 419 -11.11 21.79 -13.05
N ARG A 420 -10.91 22.59 -14.09
CA ARG A 420 -11.57 23.89 -14.29
C ARG A 420 -12.09 23.99 -15.71
N MET A 421 -12.89 25.03 -15.93
CA MET A 421 -13.45 25.29 -17.25
C MET A 421 -13.24 26.74 -17.63
N ILE A 422 -12.84 26.98 -18.86
CA ILE A 422 -12.95 28.27 -19.54
C ILE A 422 -14.21 28.20 -20.39
N ASP A 423 -15.16 29.07 -20.11
CA ASP A 423 -16.45 29.11 -20.80
C ASP A 423 -17.02 30.53 -20.86
N GLY A 424 -17.84 30.81 -21.88
CA GLY A 424 -18.52 32.08 -22.11
C GLY A 424 -17.90 32.99 -23.19
N ASN A 425 -18.64 34.04 -23.56
CA ASN A 425 -18.21 35.10 -24.47
C ASN A 425 -18.62 36.48 -23.87
N PRO A 426 -17.67 37.29 -23.35
CA PRO A 426 -16.24 37.04 -23.28
C PRO A 426 -15.88 35.84 -22.38
N MET A 427 -14.72 35.23 -22.65
CA MET A 427 -14.23 34.04 -21.94
C MET A 427 -14.06 34.30 -20.43
N GLN A 428 -14.55 33.39 -19.59
CA GLN A 428 -14.44 33.49 -18.14
C GLN A 428 -13.83 32.24 -17.52
N TYR A 429 -13.07 32.43 -16.44
CA TYR A 429 -12.58 31.32 -15.62
C TYR A 429 -13.71 30.79 -14.72
N ARG A 430 -13.94 29.47 -14.76
CA ARG A 430 -15.02 28.79 -14.02
C ARG A 430 -14.49 27.67 -13.13
N ASN A 431 -15.09 27.54 -11.96
CA ASN A 431 -14.73 26.53 -10.97
C ASN A 431 -15.21 25.11 -11.34
N GLU A 432 -14.81 24.13 -10.54
CA GLU A 432 -15.19 22.73 -10.75
C GLU A 432 -16.70 22.50 -10.68
N ARG A 433 -17.44 23.17 -9.78
CA ARG A 433 -18.89 23.02 -9.70
C ARG A 433 -19.57 23.39 -11.04
N TYR A 434 -19.11 24.46 -11.67
CA TYR A 434 -19.58 24.84 -13.00
C TYR A 434 -19.17 23.82 -14.06
N ALA A 435 -17.91 23.39 -14.07
CA ALA A 435 -17.38 22.38 -14.99
C ALA A 435 -18.20 21.08 -14.94
N ARG A 436 -18.47 20.59 -13.73
CA ARG A 436 -19.33 19.41 -13.47
C ARG A 436 -20.75 19.64 -14.00
N GLY A 437 -21.33 20.82 -13.76
CA GLY A 437 -22.65 21.19 -14.28
C GLY A 437 -22.72 21.27 -15.81
N LYS A 438 -21.58 21.47 -16.49
CA LYS A 438 -21.46 21.48 -17.96
C LYS A 438 -20.91 20.19 -18.56
N ASN A 439 -20.77 19.15 -17.73
CA ASN A 439 -20.12 17.88 -18.06
C ASN A 439 -18.82 18.07 -18.86
N GLY A 440 -17.91 18.91 -18.39
CA GLY A 440 -16.58 18.93 -18.96
C GLY A 440 -15.64 19.98 -18.41
N TYR A 441 -14.38 19.84 -18.81
CA TYR A 441 -13.25 20.64 -18.39
C TYR A 441 -12.27 20.83 -19.55
N ASN A 442 -11.51 21.90 -19.50
CA ASN A 442 -10.43 22.20 -20.45
C ASN A 442 -9.20 22.80 -19.75
N LEU A 443 -9.17 22.73 -18.42
CA LEU A 443 -8.09 23.20 -17.59
C LEU A 443 -7.84 22.23 -16.45
N ILE A 444 -6.57 22.03 -16.11
CA ILE A 444 -6.12 21.37 -14.89
C ILE A 444 -5.23 22.34 -14.12
N LEU A 445 -5.51 22.53 -12.83
CA LEU A 445 -4.64 23.35 -11.98
C LEU A 445 -3.34 22.60 -11.71
N THR A 446 -2.19 23.27 -11.91
CA THR A 446 -0.88 22.64 -11.72
C THR A 446 -0.60 22.29 -10.26
N GLY A 447 -1.23 23.01 -9.31
CA GLY A 447 -1.07 22.82 -7.87
C GLY A 447 -1.46 21.43 -7.34
N ALA A 448 -1.97 20.55 -8.19
CA ALA A 448 -1.91 19.10 -8.01
C ALA A 448 -1.90 18.42 -9.38
N ALA A 449 -0.75 18.36 -10.05
CA ALA A 449 -0.63 17.77 -11.38
C ALA A 449 0.72 17.10 -11.65
N PHE A 450 0.66 15.92 -12.28
CA PHE A 450 1.77 15.24 -12.91
C PHE A 450 2.06 15.83 -14.29
N MET A 451 3.34 16.05 -14.55
CA MET A 451 3.85 16.61 -15.80
C MET A 451 5.17 15.93 -16.20
N ASP A 452 5.47 15.96 -17.50
CA ASP A 452 6.80 15.65 -18.01
C ASP A 452 7.73 16.84 -17.78
N LYS A 453 8.81 16.66 -17.00
CA LYS A 453 9.72 17.79 -16.70
C LYS A 453 10.41 18.34 -17.95
N GLU A 454 10.71 17.48 -18.92
CA GLU A 454 11.46 17.85 -20.12
C GLU A 454 10.60 18.72 -21.01
N PHE A 455 9.32 18.37 -21.15
CA PHE A 455 8.38 19.19 -21.89
C PHE A 455 7.92 20.42 -21.09
N ALA A 456 7.34 20.22 -19.89
CA ALA A 456 6.67 21.28 -19.14
C ALA A 456 7.63 22.41 -18.75
N PHE A 457 8.78 22.07 -18.14
CA PHE A 457 9.64 23.10 -17.54
C PHE A 457 10.44 23.82 -18.61
N LYS A 458 10.92 23.10 -19.64
CA LYS A 458 11.61 23.74 -20.78
C LYS A 458 10.67 24.65 -21.57
N THR A 459 9.42 24.23 -21.78
CA THR A 459 8.44 25.07 -22.49
C THR A 459 8.08 26.29 -21.65
N TYR A 460 7.82 26.11 -20.35
CA TYR A 460 7.50 27.20 -19.43
C TYR A 460 8.62 28.23 -19.33
N TRP A 461 9.89 27.82 -19.36
CA TRP A 461 11.06 28.71 -19.32
C TRP A 461 11.63 29.08 -20.68
N SER A 462 10.97 28.69 -21.77
CA SER A 462 11.38 29.10 -23.12
C SER A 462 11.18 30.60 -23.34
N GLU A 463 11.86 31.14 -24.34
CA GLU A 463 11.68 32.55 -24.73
C GLU A 463 10.23 32.84 -25.16
N LYS A 464 9.55 31.86 -25.78
CA LYS A 464 8.14 31.97 -26.19
C LYS A 464 7.21 32.27 -25.02
N ALA A 465 7.51 31.74 -23.84
CA ALA A 465 6.69 31.91 -22.64
C ALA A 465 7.08 33.14 -21.80
N ARG A 466 8.09 33.91 -22.20
CA ARG A 466 8.65 35.02 -21.39
C ARG A 466 7.59 36.06 -21.03
N GLU A 467 6.85 36.55 -22.02
CA GLU A 467 5.80 37.55 -21.80
C GLU A 467 4.70 37.04 -20.86
N GLY A 468 4.34 35.75 -20.98
CA GLY A 468 3.42 35.11 -20.05
C GLY A 468 3.97 35.06 -18.62
N ARG A 469 5.24 34.68 -18.46
CA ARG A 469 5.90 34.63 -17.14
C ARG A 469 5.98 36.01 -16.49
N ASP A 470 6.24 37.06 -17.26
CA ASP A 470 6.26 38.44 -16.77
C ASP A 470 4.87 38.85 -16.26
N TYR A 471 3.81 38.46 -16.98
CA TYR A 471 2.44 38.70 -16.55
C TYR A 471 2.08 37.92 -15.28
N VAL A 472 2.50 36.65 -15.17
CA VAL A 472 2.34 35.83 -13.95
C VAL A 472 3.05 36.47 -12.77
N HIS A 473 4.28 36.94 -12.98
CA HIS A 473 5.07 37.61 -11.94
C HIS A 473 4.38 38.88 -11.44
N LYS A 474 3.96 39.75 -12.37
CA LYS A 474 3.30 41.03 -12.07
C LYS A 474 1.99 40.85 -11.29
N ASN A 475 1.20 39.82 -11.62
CA ASN A 475 -0.11 39.60 -11.01
C ASN A 475 -0.09 38.60 -9.86
N PHE A 476 1.03 37.93 -9.61
CA PHE A 476 1.19 36.85 -8.63
C PHE A 476 0.04 35.82 -8.73
N ASN A 477 -0.27 35.40 -9.96
CA ASN A 477 -1.38 34.50 -10.29
C ASN A 477 -1.18 33.89 -11.70
N CYS A 478 -2.02 32.92 -12.08
CA CYS A 478 -2.19 32.42 -13.46
C CYS A 478 -1.02 31.63 -14.07
N GLU A 479 -0.08 31.15 -13.25
CA GLU A 479 1.00 30.25 -13.68
C GLU A 479 0.45 28.94 -14.24
N ASP A 480 -0.64 28.43 -13.66
CA ASP A 480 -1.36 27.25 -14.11
C ASP A 480 -2.06 27.47 -15.46
N LEU A 481 -2.73 28.61 -15.64
CA LEU A 481 -3.36 29.00 -16.89
C LEU A 481 -2.31 29.11 -18.00
N LEU A 482 -1.19 29.78 -17.73
CA LEU A 482 -0.08 29.86 -18.67
C LEU A 482 0.39 28.46 -19.08
N MET A 483 0.61 27.56 -18.12
CA MET A 483 1.02 26.20 -18.42
C MET A 483 0.00 25.47 -19.31
N ASN A 484 -1.30 25.59 -19.04
CA ASN A 484 -2.35 24.97 -19.86
C ASN A 484 -2.35 25.51 -21.31
N PHE A 485 -2.15 26.83 -21.50
CA PHE A 485 -2.00 27.42 -22.84
C PHE A 485 -0.76 26.91 -23.58
N LEU A 486 0.37 26.75 -22.87
CA LEU A 486 1.59 26.22 -23.46
C LEU A 486 1.43 24.77 -23.92
N TYR A 487 0.73 23.94 -23.13
CA TYR A 487 0.37 22.58 -23.52
C TYR A 487 -0.55 22.56 -24.74
N ALA A 488 -1.61 23.38 -24.75
CA ALA A 488 -2.55 23.48 -25.87
C ALA A 488 -1.90 23.95 -27.17
N ASN A 489 -1.02 24.95 -27.10
CA ASN A 489 -0.33 25.50 -28.26
C ASN A 489 0.70 24.50 -28.85
N ALA A 490 1.35 23.70 -28.00
CA ALA A 490 2.31 22.70 -28.47
C ALA A 490 1.65 21.50 -29.17
N SER A 491 0.38 21.24 -28.90
CA SER A 491 -0.34 20.05 -29.37
C SER A 491 -1.68 20.45 -29.98
N SER A 492 -1.68 20.84 -31.25
CA SER A 492 -2.86 21.33 -31.96
C SER A 492 -3.92 20.26 -32.26
N THR A 493 -3.65 18.97 -32.02
CA THR A 493 -4.52 17.85 -32.44
C THR A 493 -4.73 16.75 -31.38
N THR A 494 -4.19 16.87 -30.16
CA THR A 494 -4.28 15.80 -29.14
C THR A 494 -4.77 16.33 -27.80
N ARG A 495 -5.41 15.45 -27.01
CA ARG A 495 -5.76 15.73 -25.62
C ARG A 495 -4.52 16.11 -24.83
N THR A 496 -4.52 17.27 -24.21
CA THR A 496 -3.37 17.83 -23.47
C THR A 496 -3.52 17.71 -21.95
N VAL A 497 -4.75 17.56 -21.47
CA VAL A 497 -5.07 17.46 -20.04
C VAL A 497 -5.92 16.24 -19.75
N GLU A 498 -5.67 15.63 -18.60
CA GLU A 498 -6.39 14.47 -18.09
C GLU A 498 -6.76 14.71 -16.62
N TYR A 499 -8.01 14.42 -16.27
CA TYR A 499 -8.51 14.53 -14.91
C TYR A 499 -8.50 13.17 -14.20
N VAL A 500 -8.07 13.17 -12.95
CA VAL A 500 -8.25 12.05 -12.01
C VAL A 500 -8.96 12.57 -10.76
N HIS A 501 -10.09 11.97 -10.42
CA HIS A 501 -10.87 12.25 -9.22
C HIS A 501 -10.20 11.64 -7.98
N PRO A 502 -9.74 12.46 -7.02
CA PRO A 502 -9.23 11.95 -5.76
C PRO A 502 -10.39 11.45 -4.89
N ALA A 503 -10.27 10.25 -4.33
CA ALA A 503 -11.28 9.73 -3.40
C ALA A 503 -11.32 10.55 -2.10
N TRP A 504 -10.18 11.11 -1.72
CA TRP A 504 -10.05 12.00 -0.58
C TRP A 504 -8.98 13.06 -0.85
N ALA A 505 -9.35 14.32 -0.68
CA ALA A 505 -8.44 15.46 -0.72
C ALA A 505 -8.88 16.51 0.31
N ILE A 506 -7.92 17.01 1.10
CA ILE A 506 -8.13 18.14 2.01
C ILE A 506 -7.35 19.33 1.49
N ASP A 507 -8.07 20.43 1.29
CA ASP A 507 -7.51 21.74 1.00
C ASP A 507 -7.52 22.59 2.28
N THR A 508 -6.33 22.78 2.85
CA THR A 508 -6.12 23.56 4.08
C THR A 508 -5.92 25.06 3.81
N SER A 509 -5.92 25.50 2.55
CA SER A 509 -5.72 26.90 2.17
C SER A 509 -6.73 27.83 2.87
N LYS A 510 -7.95 27.34 3.08
CA LYS A 510 -9.05 28.08 3.76
C LYS A 510 -8.83 28.29 5.25
N LEU A 511 -7.94 27.53 5.88
CA LEU A 511 -7.56 27.70 7.28
C LEU A 511 -6.38 28.67 7.45
N SER A 512 -5.74 29.06 6.35
CA SER A 512 -4.57 29.93 6.33
C SER A 512 -4.95 31.39 6.09
N SER A 513 -4.38 32.30 6.88
CA SER A 513 -4.58 33.75 6.71
C SER A 513 -3.89 34.33 5.46
N VAL A 514 -3.00 33.56 4.84
CA VAL A 514 -2.09 33.99 3.76
C VAL A 514 -2.41 33.35 2.40
N ALA A 515 -3.58 32.73 2.22
CA ALA A 515 -3.97 32.11 0.95
C ALA A 515 -4.31 33.15 -0.14
N ILE A 516 -3.81 32.91 -1.36
CA ILE A 516 -3.98 33.80 -2.52
C ILE A 516 -5.46 33.89 -2.98
N SER A 517 -6.23 32.82 -2.77
CA SER A 517 -7.64 32.69 -3.19
C SER A 517 -8.66 33.10 -2.11
N ARG A 518 -8.21 33.73 -1.02
CA ARG A 518 -9.06 34.15 0.10
C ARG A 518 -10.22 35.05 -0.36
N ASP A 519 -9.93 36.02 -1.21
CA ASP A 519 -10.97 36.76 -1.96
C ASP A 519 -11.18 36.06 -3.31
N THR A 520 -12.13 35.12 -3.31
CA THR A 520 -12.38 34.27 -4.48
C THR A 520 -12.83 35.07 -5.69
N GLN A 521 -13.61 36.15 -5.52
CA GLN A 521 -14.11 36.93 -6.64
C GLN A 521 -12.96 37.69 -7.30
N LYS A 522 -12.18 38.44 -6.51
CA LYS A 522 -11.01 39.16 -7.01
C LYS A 522 -10.00 38.21 -7.66
N HIS A 523 -9.79 37.04 -7.07
CA HIS A 523 -8.92 36.00 -7.64
C HIS A 523 -9.42 35.52 -9.01
N TYR A 524 -10.74 35.34 -9.17
CA TYR A 524 -11.34 34.88 -10.44
C TYR A 524 -11.35 35.99 -11.49
N ASP A 525 -11.50 37.24 -11.09
CA ASP A 525 -11.41 38.39 -11.98
C ASP A 525 -9.99 38.52 -12.56
N ILE A 526 -8.95 38.41 -11.72
CA ILE A 526 -7.55 38.37 -12.18
C ILE A 526 -7.34 37.23 -13.16
N ARG A 527 -7.80 36.01 -12.83
CA ARG A 527 -7.68 34.85 -13.72
C ARG A 527 -8.40 35.05 -15.05
N THR A 528 -9.58 35.66 -15.03
CA THR A 528 -10.32 35.98 -16.25
C THR A 528 -9.56 36.98 -17.13
N HIS A 529 -8.90 37.99 -16.54
CA HIS A 529 -8.01 38.89 -17.29
C HIS A 529 -6.78 38.16 -17.85
N CYS A 530 -6.21 37.20 -17.12
CA CYS A 530 -5.12 36.37 -17.62
C CYS A 530 -5.53 35.59 -18.88
N LEU A 531 -6.78 35.09 -18.95
CA LEU A 531 -7.28 34.39 -20.14
C LEU A 531 -7.30 35.30 -21.37
N ALA A 532 -7.76 36.54 -21.23
CA ALA A 532 -7.77 37.50 -22.32
C ALA A 532 -6.34 37.77 -22.84
N ASN A 533 -5.38 37.95 -21.92
CA ASN A 533 -3.99 38.19 -22.29
C ASN A 533 -3.29 36.96 -22.89
N PHE A 534 -3.52 35.76 -22.33
CA PHE A 534 -2.85 34.56 -22.84
C PHE A 534 -3.45 34.06 -24.15
N SER A 535 -4.75 34.25 -24.37
CA SER A 535 -5.38 33.93 -25.66
C SER A 535 -4.86 34.81 -26.80
N SER A 536 -4.52 36.07 -26.54
CA SER A 536 -3.93 36.94 -27.57
C SER A 536 -2.49 36.55 -27.92
N ILE A 537 -1.70 36.09 -26.93
CA ILE A 537 -0.29 35.72 -27.12
C ILE A 537 -0.13 34.30 -27.69
N TYR A 538 -0.87 33.32 -27.14
CA TYR A 538 -0.65 31.90 -27.39
C TYR A 538 -1.73 31.24 -28.27
N GLY A 539 -2.77 31.97 -28.62
CA GLY A 539 -3.83 31.49 -29.51
C GLY A 539 -4.96 30.73 -28.81
N PRO A 540 -5.60 29.76 -29.48
CA PRO A 540 -6.87 29.20 -29.06
C PRO A 540 -6.79 28.42 -27.74
N LEU A 541 -7.94 28.34 -27.08
CA LEU A 541 -8.11 27.64 -25.81
C LEU A 541 -7.83 26.13 -25.92
N PRO A 542 -7.48 25.47 -24.79
CA PRO A 542 -7.49 24.02 -24.74
C PRO A 542 -8.87 23.46 -25.07
N GLN A 543 -8.90 22.34 -25.80
CA GLN A 543 -10.14 21.63 -26.14
C GLN A 543 -10.89 21.16 -24.88
N LYS A 544 -12.22 21.21 -24.92
CA LYS A 544 -13.10 20.66 -23.87
C LYS A 544 -13.13 19.13 -23.91
N TRP A 545 -13.00 18.51 -22.75
CA TRP A 545 -13.14 17.07 -22.50
C TRP A 545 -14.28 16.80 -21.53
N GLU A 546 -14.99 15.68 -21.71
CA GLU A 546 -16.07 15.28 -20.81
C GLU A 546 -15.53 14.51 -19.59
N PHE A 547 -16.32 14.45 -18.52
CA PHE A 547 -16.03 13.58 -17.38
C PHE A 547 -16.50 12.14 -17.66
N GLY A 548 -15.89 11.16 -17.00
CA GLY A 548 -16.33 9.77 -17.05
C GLY A 548 -16.02 9.04 -18.37
N MET A 549 -15.06 9.55 -19.16
CA MET A 549 -14.64 8.93 -20.41
C MET A 549 -13.62 7.79 -20.20
N ARG A 550 -12.98 7.71 -19.03
CA ARG A 550 -11.99 6.67 -18.75
C ARG A 550 -12.64 5.32 -18.45
N GLU A 551 -12.03 4.25 -18.95
CA GLU A 551 -12.47 2.86 -18.68
C GLU A 551 -12.36 2.50 -17.19
N ASP A 552 -11.34 3.02 -16.50
CA ASP A 552 -11.13 2.81 -15.06
C ASP A 552 -12.11 3.58 -14.16
N ARG A 553 -12.88 4.52 -14.74
CA ARG A 553 -13.83 5.41 -14.06
C ARG A 553 -13.22 6.29 -12.98
N TRP A 554 -11.89 6.51 -13.02
CA TRP A 554 -11.20 7.37 -12.06
C TRP A 554 -11.39 8.85 -12.33
N ASP A 555 -12.11 9.24 -13.37
CA ASP A 555 -12.47 10.62 -13.71
C ASP A 555 -13.96 10.94 -13.42
N LYS A 556 -14.67 10.04 -12.71
CA LYS A 556 -16.09 10.22 -12.37
C LYS A 556 -16.31 11.16 -11.21
#